data_AF-V8B9C5-F1
#
_entry.id   AF-V8B9C5-F1
#
_cell.length_a   1.000
_cell.length_b   1.000
_cell.length_c   1.000
_cell.angle_alpha   90.00
_cell.angle_beta   90.00
_cell.angle_gamma   90.00
#
_symmetry.space_group_name_H-M   'P 1'
#
loop_
_entity.id
_entity.type
_entity.pdbx_description
1 polymer ?
#
loop_
_entity_poly.entity_id
_entity_poly.type
_entity_poly.pdbx_seq_one_letter_code
_entity_poly.pdbx_strand_id
1 'polypeptide(L)'
;MKKKDLVLADGLFALLGSAINFFGPILILAMAIGAYKDTFRYFIALNIWNVFIFLVAIASKYLLRDEKRLKRWIPNLFLIAGFILFIASILAVCENIPFLEGLVNGLLGKMFTDSQLFAAYFYSQWVAGGLLVICGIGCLLSLKNFKEEN
;
A
#
# COMPACT_ATOMS: atom_id res chain seq x y z
N MET A 1 23.89 2.31 -5.08
CA MET A 1 23.03 2.40 -6.28
C MET A 1 23.01 3.82 -6.80
N LYS A 2 23.02 4.03 -8.13
CA LYS A 2 22.82 5.38 -8.67
C LYS A 2 21.37 5.79 -8.36
N LYS A 3 21.13 7.06 -8.03
CA LYS A 3 19.78 7.57 -7.68
C LYS A 3 18.73 7.22 -8.75
N LYS A 4 19.14 7.20 -10.02
CA LYS A 4 18.34 6.73 -11.16
C LYS A 4 17.81 5.30 -10.99
N ASP A 5 18.66 4.37 -10.54
CA ASP A 5 18.27 2.96 -10.37
C ASP A 5 17.25 2.81 -9.24
N LEU A 6 17.38 3.64 -8.20
CA LEU A 6 16.43 3.67 -7.08
C LEU A 6 15.07 4.22 -7.51
N VAL A 7 15.04 5.30 -8.30
CA VAL A 7 13.79 5.83 -8.89
C VAL A 7 13.12 4.80 -9.81
N LEU A 8 13.89 4.06 -10.60
CA LEU A 8 13.38 2.98 -11.43
C LEU A 8 12.79 1.84 -10.58
N ALA A 9 13.53 1.41 -9.55
CA ALA A 9 13.09 0.38 -8.63
C ALA A 9 11.79 0.79 -7.92
N ASP A 10 11.72 2.01 -7.38
CA ASP A 10 10.54 2.55 -6.73
C ASP A 10 9.34 2.62 -7.70
N GLY A 11 9.58 3.04 -8.95
CA GLY A 11 8.55 3.09 -9.97
C GLY A 11 7.96 1.72 -10.32
N LEU A 12 8.82 0.73 -10.56
CA LEU A 12 8.41 -0.64 -10.84
C LEU A 12 7.73 -1.28 -9.62
N PHE A 13 8.26 -1.03 -8.43
CA PHE A 13 7.72 -1.55 -7.18
C PHE A 13 6.35 -0.95 -6.87
N ALA A 14 6.14 0.34 -7.12
CA ALA A 14 4.82 0.95 -7.00
C ALA A 14 3.82 0.35 -7.99
N LEU A 15 4.19 0.10 -9.24
CA LEU A 15 3.31 -0.56 -10.22
C LEU A 15 2.98 -2.00 -9.82
N LEU A 16 3.96 -2.76 -9.33
CA LEU A 16 3.74 -4.11 -8.81
C LEU A 16 2.81 -4.09 -7.60
N GLY A 17 3.05 -3.18 -6.66
CA GLY A 17 2.18 -2.94 -5.51
C GLY A 17 0.77 -2.62 -5.95
N SER A 18 0.59 -1.74 -6.93
CA SER A 18 -0.72 -1.43 -7.48
C SER A 18 -1.45 -2.67 -8.00
N ALA A 19 -0.78 -3.49 -8.82
CA ALA A 19 -1.38 -4.71 -9.36
C ALA A 19 -1.81 -5.68 -8.24
N ILE A 20 -0.94 -5.91 -7.26
CA ILE A 20 -1.25 -6.81 -6.13
C ILE A 20 -2.40 -6.25 -5.29
N ASN A 21 -2.40 -4.94 -4.99
CA ASN A 21 -3.45 -4.29 -4.20
C ASN A 21 -4.77 -4.10 -4.97
N PHE A 22 -4.77 -4.21 -6.30
CA PHE A 22 -5.98 -4.22 -7.11
C PHE A 22 -6.58 -5.62 -7.21
N PHE A 23 -5.77 -6.61 -7.60
CA PHE A 23 -6.23 -7.98 -7.88
C PHE A 23 -6.27 -8.88 -6.65
N GLY A 24 -5.37 -8.71 -5.68
CA GLY A 24 -5.32 -9.48 -4.45
C GLY A 24 -6.64 -9.46 -3.67
N PRO A 25 -7.25 -8.28 -3.45
CA PRO A 25 -8.54 -8.19 -2.77
C PRO A 25 -9.67 -8.92 -3.54
N ILE A 26 -9.69 -8.84 -4.88
CA ILE A 26 -10.67 -9.55 -5.73
C ILE A 26 -10.51 -11.07 -5.57
N LEU A 27 -9.26 -11.56 -5.58
CA LEU A 27 -8.96 -12.98 -5.40
C LEU A 27 -9.40 -13.47 -4.01
N ILE A 28 -9.11 -12.70 -2.95
CA ILE A 28 -9.53 -13.04 -1.59
C ILE A 28 -11.06 -13.11 -1.49
N LEU A 29 -11.79 -12.16 -2.08
CA LEU A 29 -13.25 -12.19 -2.11
C LEU A 29 -13.78 -13.42 -2.85
N ALA A 30 -13.22 -13.75 -4.02
CA ALA A 30 -13.62 -14.93 -4.78
C ALA A 30 -13.37 -16.23 -3.99
N MET A 31 -12.23 -16.35 -3.32
CA MET A 31 -11.91 -17.50 -2.46
C MET A 31 -12.83 -17.60 -1.24
N ALA A 32 -13.18 -16.46 -0.63
CA ALA A 32 -14.12 -16.41 0.47
C ALA A 32 -15.52 -16.90 0.07
N ILE A 33 -16.03 -16.45 -1.10
CA ILE A 33 -17.31 -16.90 -1.66
C ILE A 33 -17.28 -18.40 -1.94
N GLY A 34 -16.16 -18.91 -2.46
CA GLY A 34 -15.96 -20.35 -2.70
C GLY A 34 -15.67 -21.18 -1.44
N ALA A 35 -15.69 -20.59 -0.25
CA ALA A 35 -15.35 -21.23 1.04
C ALA A 35 -13.99 -21.96 1.02
N TYR A 36 -13.00 -21.41 0.30
CA TYR A 36 -11.67 -22.00 0.21
C TYR A 36 -10.93 -21.87 1.56
N LYS A 37 -10.37 -22.98 2.04
CA LYS A 37 -9.63 -23.05 3.32
C LYS A 37 -8.43 -22.09 3.38
N ASP A 38 -7.81 -21.77 2.25
CA ASP A 38 -6.61 -20.93 2.20
C ASP A 38 -6.89 -19.43 2.16
N THR A 39 -8.16 -19.00 2.12
CA THR A 39 -8.55 -17.57 2.05
C THR A 39 -7.83 -16.72 3.11
N PHE A 40 -7.76 -17.22 4.34
CA PHE A 40 -7.10 -16.53 5.45
C PHE A 40 -5.58 -16.37 5.27
N ARG A 41 -4.91 -17.33 4.61
CA ARG A 41 -3.47 -17.23 4.32
C ARG A 41 -3.17 -16.12 3.32
N TYR A 42 -3.99 -16.00 2.26
CA TYR A 42 -3.86 -14.92 1.29
C TYR A 42 -4.18 -13.55 1.90
N PHE A 43 -5.13 -13.49 2.83
CA PHE A 43 -5.41 -12.28 3.60
C PHE A 43 -4.19 -11.84 4.44
N ILE A 44 -3.55 -12.76 5.16
CA ILE A 44 -2.31 -12.45 5.91
C ILE A 44 -1.20 -12.00 4.94
N ALA A 45 -1.01 -12.72 3.82
CA ALA A 45 0.02 -12.37 2.84
C ALA A 45 -0.17 -10.96 2.27
N LEU A 46 -1.40 -10.55 1.97
CA LEU A 46 -1.71 -9.20 1.50
C LEU A 46 -1.40 -8.15 2.59
N ASN A 47 -1.68 -8.43 3.86
CA ASN A 47 -1.34 -7.52 4.96
C ASN A 47 0.17 -7.38 5.16
N ILE A 48 0.94 -8.48 5.07
CA ILE A 48 2.42 -8.42 5.12
C ILE A 48 2.96 -7.59 3.95
N TRP A 49 2.41 -7.81 2.75
CA TRP A 49 2.75 -7.02 1.56
C TRP A 49 2.49 -5.52 1.75
N ASN A 50 1.35 -5.16 2.35
CA ASN A 50 1.00 -3.76 2.65
C ASN A 50 2.00 -3.08 3.59
N VAL A 51 2.39 -3.78 4.67
CA VAL A 51 3.42 -3.29 5.58
C VAL A 51 4.75 -3.11 4.85
N PHE A 52 5.10 -4.06 3.98
CA PHE A 52 6.32 -3.97 3.18
C PHE A 52 6.32 -2.76 2.24
N ILE A 53 5.20 -2.48 1.55
CA ILE A 53 5.05 -1.27 0.74
C ILE A 53 5.29 -0.01 1.58
N PHE A 54 4.71 0.06 2.78
CA PHE A 54 4.86 1.22 3.64
C PHE A 54 6.33 1.46 4.04
N LEU A 55 7.05 0.39 4.41
CA LEU A 55 8.47 0.48 4.74
C LEU A 55 9.32 0.96 3.55
N VAL A 56 9.05 0.42 2.35
CA VAL A 56 9.71 0.86 1.12
C VAL A 56 9.39 2.33 0.82
N ALA A 57 8.15 2.78 1.01
CA ALA A 57 7.76 4.16 0.78
C ALA A 57 8.46 5.15 1.74
N ILE A 58 8.65 4.78 3.01
CA ILE A 58 9.46 5.55 3.98
C ILE A 58 10.91 5.64 3.50
N ALA A 59 11.50 4.49 3.13
CA ALA A 59 12.87 4.44 2.64
C ALA A 59 13.07 5.29 1.38
N SER A 60 12.16 5.17 0.41
CA SER A 60 12.15 5.98 -0.81
C SER A 60 12.12 7.48 -0.51
N LYS A 61 11.20 7.93 0.36
CA LYS A 61 11.11 9.34 0.75
C LYS A 61 12.38 9.84 1.43
N TYR A 62 12.99 9.04 2.29
CA TYR A 62 14.24 9.41 2.95
C TYR A 62 15.41 9.49 1.96
N LEU A 63 15.55 8.47 1.10
CA LEU A 63 16.66 8.36 0.15
C LEU A 63 16.56 9.35 -1.02
N LEU A 64 15.35 9.78 -1.40
CA LEU A 64 15.12 10.71 -2.53
C LEU A 64 14.81 12.14 -2.09
N ARG A 65 14.93 12.46 -0.80
CA ARG A 65 14.55 13.78 -0.24
C ARG A 65 15.22 14.97 -0.92
N ASP A 66 16.51 14.83 -1.26
CA ASP A 66 17.34 15.91 -1.80
C ASP A 66 17.46 15.88 -3.34
N GLU A 67 16.78 14.93 -3.99
CA GLU A 67 16.88 14.73 -5.44
C GLU A 67 15.99 15.74 -6.20
N LYS A 68 16.61 16.83 -6.67
CA LYS A 68 15.91 17.92 -7.39
C LYS A 68 15.28 17.47 -8.71
N ARG A 69 15.80 16.40 -9.34
CA ARG A 69 15.28 15.84 -10.60
C ARG A 69 13.95 15.12 -10.43
N LEU A 70 13.63 14.70 -9.20
CA LEU A 70 12.37 14.05 -8.85
C LEU A 70 11.41 15.07 -8.23
N LYS A 71 10.19 15.12 -8.75
CA LYS A 71 9.16 15.99 -8.17
C LYS A 71 8.78 15.47 -6.78
N ARG A 72 8.83 16.33 -5.76
CA ARG A 72 8.54 16.00 -4.35
C ARG A 72 7.17 15.34 -4.11
N TRP A 73 6.20 15.58 -5.01
CA TRP A 73 4.88 14.95 -4.88
C TRP A 73 4.95 13.43 -5.09
N ILE A 74 5.90 12.90 -5.86
CA ILE A 74 6.03 11.46 -6.16
C ILE A 74 6.32 10.63 -4.89
N PRO A 75 7.44 10.86 -4.15
CA PRO A 75 7.71 10.11 -2.93
C PRO A 75 6.70 10.40 -1.80
N ASN A 76 6.07 11.58 -1.81
CA ASN A 76 4.97 11.87 -0.88
C ASN A 76 3.71 11.05 -1.21
N LEU A 77 3.35 10.93 -2.48
CA LEU A 77 2.22 10.12 -2.92
C LEU A 77 2.47 8.64 -2.62
N PHE A 78 3.70 8.18 -2.81
CA PHE A 78 4.10 6.82 -2.44
C PHE A 78 3.90 6.57 -0.95
N LEU A 79 4.38 7.50 -0.11
CA LEU A 79 4.21 7.41 1.34
C LEU A 79 2.74 7.44 1.75
N ILE A 80 1.91 8.30 1.15
CA ILE A 80 0.48 8.37 1.43
C ILE A 80 -0.19 7.03 1.09
N ALA A 81 0.11 6.47 -0.08
CA ALA A 81 -0.42 5.16 -0.48
C ALA A 81 -0.01 4.06 0.51
N GLY A 82 1.28 4.00 0.87
CA GLY A 82 1.76 3.06 1.88
C GLY A 82 1.13 3.26 3.25
N PHE A 83 0.90 4.52 3.66
CA PHE A 83 0.27 4.83 4.95
C PHE A 83 -1.19 4.40 5.00
N ILE A 84 -1.95 4.61 3.92
CA ILE A 84 -3.33 4.11 3.79
C ILE A 84 -3.35 2.59 3.95
N LEU A 85 -2.46 1.88 3.24
CA LEU A 85 -2.35 0.42 3.33
C LEU A 85 -1.98 -0.04 4.74
N PHE A 86 -1.05 0.65 5.39
CA PHE A 86 -0.59 0.33 6.74
C PHE A 86 -1.71 0.49 7.77
N ILE A 87 -2.44 1.61 7.74
CA ILE A 87 -3.56 1.85 8.66
C ILE A 87 -4.67 0.83 8.43
N ALA A 88 -5.02 0.55 7.17
CA ALA A 88 -6.02 -0.47 6.85
C ALA A 88 -5.61 -1.86 7.38
N SER A 89 -4.34 -2.22 7.24
CA SER A 89 -3.81 -3.48 7.77
C SER A 89 -3.81 -3.55 9.29
N ILE A 90 -3.51 -2.45 9.99
CA ILE A 90 -3.63 -2.40 11.45
C ILE A 90 -5.08 -2.62 11.87
N LEU A 91 -6.02 -1.90 11.26
CA LEU A 91 -7.45 -2.02 11.59
C LEU A 91 -7.96 -3.44 11.38
N ALA A 92 -7.60 -4.06 10.25
CA ALA A 92 -7.92 -5.45 9.96
C ALA A 92 -7.35 -6.44 10.98
N VAL A 93 -6.13 -6.24 11.47
CA VAL A 93 -5.52 -7.12 12.47
C VAL A 93 -6.13 -6.90 13.86
N CYS A 94 -6.43 -5.65 14.21
CA CYS A 94 -7.00 -5.30 15.51
C CYS A 94 -8.36 -5.96 15.77
N GLU A 95 -9.23 -6.10 14.76
CA GLU A 95 -10.50 -6.82 14.91
C GLU A 95 -10.33 -8.32 15.17
N ASN A 96 -9.24 -8.92 14.68
CA ASN A 96 -8.99 -10.35 14.86
C ASN A 96 -8.34 -10.68 16.21
N ILE A 97 -7.96 -9.68 17.00
CA ILE A 97 -7.32 -9.85 18.31
C ILE A 97 -8.19 -9.20 19.39
N PRO A 98 -8.82 -9.99 20.29
CA PRO A 98 -9.82 -9.49 21.26
C PRO A 98 -9.32 -8.31 22.13
N PHE A 99 -8.02 -8.31 22.46
CA PHE A 99 -7.39 -7.23 23.23
C PHE A 99 -7.31 -5.91 22.46
N LEU A 100 -6.99 -5.97 21.16
CA LEU A 100 -6.87 -4.79 20.29
C LEU A 100 -8.25 -4.30 19.82
N GLU A 101 -9.20 -5.21 19.61
CA GLU A 101 -10.60 -4.90 19.30
C GLU A 101 -11.21 -4.02 20.40
N GLY A 102 -11.02 -4.39 21.67
CA GLY A 102 -11.47 -3.60 22.82
C GLY A 102 -10.82 -2.20 22.89
N LEU A 103 -9.56 -2.08 22.52
CA LEU A 103 -8.84 -0.79 22.46
C LEU A 103 -9.39 0.10 21.34
N VAL A 104 -9.58 -0.44 20.14
CA VAL A 104 -10.11 0.28 18.97
C VAL A 104 -11.55 0.73 19.22
N ASN A 105 -12.39 -0.17 19.73
CA ASN A 105 -13.77 0.14 20.11
C ASN A 105 -13.86 1.15 21.26
N GLY A 106 -12.89 1.17 22.17
CA GLY A 106 -12.78 2.17 23.23
C GLY A 106 -12.37 3.56 22.73
N LEU A 107 -11.52 3.64 21.71
CA LEU A 107 -11.02 4.89 21.12
C LEU A 107 -11.96 5.50 20.06
N LEU A 108 -12.55 4.65 19.23
CA LEU A 108 -13.41 5.06 18.10
C LEU A 108 -14.90 4.84 18.40
N GLY A 109 -15.27 4.26 19.54
CA GLY A 109 -16.63 3.78 19.76
C GLY A 109 -16.98 2.61 18.81
N LYS A 110 -18.19 2.05 18.92
CA LYS A 110 -18.73 1.11 17.93
C LYS A 110 -19.12 1.82 16.63
N MET A 111 -18.20 2.58 16.03
CA MET A 111 -18.47 3.38 14.83
C MET A 111 -18.68 2.52 13.57
N PHE A 112 -18.24 1.27 13.57
CA PHE A 112 -18.34 0.39 12.42
C PHE A 112 -18.86 -1.00 12.80
N THR A 113 -19.69 -1.59 11.93
CA THR A 113 -20.00 -3.02 11.97
C THR A 113 -18.86 -3.80 11.32
N ASP A 114 -18.65 -5.07 11.70
CA ASP A 114 -17.61 -5.95 11.12
C ASP A 114 -17.62 -5.94 9.58
N SER A 115 -18.81 -5.87 8.98
CA SER A 115 -18.99 -5.78 7.52
C SER A 115 -18.49 -4.47 6.90
N GLN A 116 -18.60 -3.35 7.62
CA GLN A 116 -18.16 -2.03 7.15
C GLN A 116 -16.64 -1.88 7.24
N LEU A 117 -16.03 -2.41 8.31
CA LEU A 117 -14.56 -2.42 8.44
C LEU A 117 -13.92 -3.34 7.41
N PHE A 118 -14.53 -4.50 7.16
CA PHE A 118 -14.12 -5.37 6.06
C PHE A 118 -14.22 -4.62 4.72
N ALA A 119 -15.37 -4.03 4.37
CA ALA A 119 -15.51 -3.26 3.13
C ALA A 119 -14.48 -2.11 3.01
N ALA A 120 -14.29 -1.34 4.09
CA ALA A 120 -13.32 -0.24 4.15
C ALA A 120 -11.88 -0.74 3.91
N TYR A 121 -11.53 -1.92 4.44
CA TYR A 121 -10.25 -2.57 4.15
C TYR A 121 -10.09 -2.79 2.65
N PHE A 122 -11.02 -3.45 1.95
CA PHE A 122 -10.90 -3.71 0.50
C PHE A 122 -10.87 -2.42 -0.32
N TYR A 123 -11.72 -1.43 0.00
CA TYR A 123 -11.70 -0.14 -0.68
C TYR A 123 -10.37 0.60 -0.51
N SER A 124 -9.77 0.56 0.68
CA SER A 124 -8.46 1.17 0.92
C SER A 124 -7.36 0.58 0.04
N GLN A 125 -7.43 -0.73 -0.25
CA GLN A 125 -6.49 -1.40 -1.15
C GLN A 125 -6.59 -0.83 -2.57
N TRP A 126 -7.81 -0.61 -3.06
CA TRP A 126 -8.03 -0.05 -4.40
C TRP A 126 -7.64 1.42 -4.49
N VAL A 127 -7.97 2.23 -3.48
CA VAL A 127 -7.56 3.63 -3.42
C VAL A 127 -6.03 3.74 -3.42
N ALA A 128 -5.35 2.99 -2.55
CA ALA A 128 -3.90 2.96 -2.52
C ALA A 128 -3.32 2.39 -3.83
N GLY A 129 -3.93 1.36 -4.40
CA GLY A 129 -3.55 0.81 -5.70
C GLY A 129 -3.58 1.85 -6.80
N GLY A 130 -4.62 2.68 -6.87
CA GLY A 130 -4.71 3.81 -7.81
C GLY A 130 -3.61 4.85 -7.60
N LEU A 131 -3.35 5.24 -6.34
CA LEU A 131 -2.25 6.15 -6.00
C LEU A 131 -0.89 5.56 -6.40
N LEU A 132 -0.68 4.26 -6.19
CA LEU A 132 0.54 3.57 -6.58
C LEU A 132 0.76 3.55 -8.10
N VAL A 133 -0.30 3.46 -8.92
CA VAL A 133 -0.18 3.64 -10.39
C VAL A 133 0.37 5.03 -10.71
N ILE A 134 -0.27 6.06 -10.16
CA ILE A 134 0.08 7.46 -10.44
C ILE A 134 1.52 7.72 -10.01
N CYS A 135 1.91 7.22 -8.83
CA CYS A 135 3.28 7.29 -8.34
C CYS A 135 4.27 6.55 -9.25
N GLY A 136 3.96 5.31 -9.62
CA GLY A 136 4.83 4.48 -10.46
C GLY A 136 5.10 5.10 -11.82
N ILE A 137 4.06 5.60 -12.49
CA ILE A 137 4.19 6.34 -13.75
C ILE A 137 5.01 7.62 -13.54
N GLY A 138 4.75 8.36 -12.45
CA GLY A 138 5.52 9.56 -12.09
C GLY A 138 7.02 9.28 -11.95
N CYS A 139 7.39 8.22 -11.26
CA CYS A 139 8.78 7.76 -11.14
C CYS A 139 9.37 7.45 -12.53
N LEU A 140 8.70 6.64 -13.35
CA LEU A 140 9.20 6.26 -14.68
C LEU A 140 9.38 7.45 -15.62
N LEU A 141 8.46 8.42 -15.59
CA LEU A 141 8.59 9.65 -16.37
C LEU A 141 9.77 10.51 -15.90
N SER A 142 10.02 10.58 -14.59
CA SER A 142 11.15 11.33 -14.04
C SER A 142 12.52 10.78 -14.46
N LEU A 143 12.60 9.52 -14.88
CA LEU A 143 13.84 8.92 -15.40
C LEU A 143 14.37 9.61 -16.67
N LYS A 144 13.52 10.31 -17.42
CA LYS A 144 13.95 11.11 -18.58
C LYS A 144 14.92 12.21 -18.17
N ASN A 145 14.65 12.88 -17.05
CA ASN A 145 15.49 13.95 -16.51
C ASN A 145 16.89 13.46 -16.09
N PHE A 146 17.05 12.16 -15.82
CA PHE A 146 18.35 11.55 -15.52
C PHE A 146 19.13 11.12 -16.77
N LYS A 147 18.51 11.16 -17.96
CA LYS A 147 19.17 10.88 -19.24
C LYS A 147 19.74 12.14 -19.89
N GLU A 148 19.17 13.31 -19.60
CA GLU A 148 19.52 14.59 -20.24
C GLU A 148 20.82 15.22 -19.68
N GLU A 149 21.32 14.77 -18.53
CA GLU A 149 22.54 15.28 -17.86
C GLU A 149 23.76 14.33 -17.96
N ASN A 150 23.69 13.25 -18.75
CA ASN A 150 24.84 12.39 -19.05
C ASN A 150 25.38 12.68 -20.45
#